data_AF-A0A0M8XDR3-F1
#
_entry.id   AF-A0A0M8XDR3-F1
#
_cell.length_a   1.000
_cell.length_b   1.000
_cell.length_c   1.000
_cell.angle_alpha   90.00
_cell.angle_beta   90.00
_cell.angle_gamma   90.00
#
_symmetry.space_group_name_H-M   'P 1'
#
loop_
_entity.id
_entity.type
_entity.pdbx_description
1 polymer ?
#
loop_
_entity_poly.entity_id
_entity_poly.type
_entity_poly.pdbx_seq_one_letter_code
_entity_poly.pdbx_strand_id
1 'polypeptide(L)' 'TLPGAFEAQVARDPERVALVGEEGSLTYGEFNRRANRLAHWLVEQGAGPERLVAVKIPRSVDLLVAIYAVVK' A
#
# COMPACT_ATOMS: atom_id res chain seq x y z
N THR A 1 10.28 -0.86 -11.04
CA THR A 1 9.24 0.14 -10.72
C THR A 1 9.10 0.24 -9.21
N LEU A 2 8.46 1.29 -8.68
CA LEU A 2 8.17 1.40 -7.25
C LEU A 2 7.46 0.16 -6.66
N PRO A 3 6.34 -0.35 -7.22
CA PRO A 3 5.70 -1.57 -6.72
C PRO A 3 6.62 -2.79 -6.78
N GLY A 4 7.46 -2.94 -7.81
CA GLY A 4 8.41 -4.06 -7.90
C GLY A 4 9.49 -4.04 -6.82
N ALA A 5 10.05 -2.88 -6.51
CA ALA A 5 11.03 -2.76 -5.42
C ALA A 5 10.39 -3.00 -4.04
N PHE A 6 9.14 -2.57 -3.86
CA PHE A 6 8.38 -2.83 -2.65
C PHE A 6 8.09 -4.33 -2.46
N GLU A 7 7.61 -5.02 -3.50
CA GLU A 7 7.36 -6.46 -3.44
C GLU A 7 8.63 -7.26 -3.16
N ALA A 8 9.77 -6.86 -3.74
CA ALA A 8 11.05 -7.49 -3.44
C ALA A 8 11.45 -7.31 -1.96
N GLN A 9 11.19 -6.14 -1.37
CA GLN A 9 11.44 -5.91 0.05
C GLN A 9 10.49 -6.72 0.95
N VAL A 10 9.21 -6.84 0.57
CA VAL A 10 8.23 -7.65 1.30
C VAL A 10 8.63 -9.13 1.29
N ALA A 11 9.06 -9.64 0.13
CA ALA A 11 9.52 -11.03 0.01
C ALA A 11 10.80 -11.31 0.82
N ARG A 12 11.68 -10.31 0.92
CA ARG A 12 12.94 -10.43 1.66
C ARG A 12 12.73 -10.53 3.17
N ASP A 13 11.85 -9.71 3.73
CA ASP A 13 11.66 -9.62 5.19
C ASP A 13 10.24 -9.12 5.53
N PRO A 14 9.24 -10.02 5.52
CA PRO A 14 7.84 -9.64 5.70
C PRO A 14 7.52 -9.21 7.13
N GLU A 15 8.24 -9.70 8.13
CA GLU A 15 7.97 -9.43 9.56
C GLU A 15 8.65 -8.14 10.05
N ARG A 16 9.57 -7.57 9.26
CA ARG A 16 10.16 -6.27 9.58
C ARG A 16 9.12 -5.16 9.55
N VAL A 17 9.17 -4.31 10.58
CA VAL A 17 8.35 -3.09 10.66
C VAL A 17 8.64 -2.17 9.47
N ALA A 18 7.60 -1.84 8.71
CA ALA A 18 7.64 -0.93 7.57
C ALA A 18 7.15 0.47 7.97
N LEU A 19 6.05 0.53 8.72
CA LEU A 19 5.37 1.76 9.11
C LEU A 19 5.16 1.81 10.61
N VAL A 20 5.29 3.01 11.19
CA VAL A 20 4.93 3.30 12.58
C VAL A 20 4.02 4.54 12.57
N GLY A 21 2.85 4.42 13.15
CA GLY A 21 1.88 5.50 13.33
C GLY A 21 1.29 5.49 14.73
N GLU A 22 0.31 6.36 14.96
CA GLU A 22 -0.34 6.52 16.26
C GLU A 22 -1.07 5.24 16.70
N GLU A 23 -1.62 4.49 15.76
CA GLU A 23 -2.36 3.24 15.99
C GLU A 23 -1.45 2.00 16.12
N GLY A 24 -0.13 2.20 16.04
CA GLY A 24 0.88 1.14 16.14
C GLY A 24 1.73 0.98 14.88
N SER A 25 2.38 -0.17 14.76
CA SER A 25 3.27 -0.50 13.67
C SER A 25 2.66 -1.51 12.70
N LEU A 26 2.99 -1.40 11.42
CA LEU A 26 2.76 -2.47 10.43
C LEU A 26 4.07 -3.05 9.94
N THR A 27 4.09 -4.37 9.82
CA THR A 27 5.17 -5.07 9.11
C THR A 27 5.04 -4.88 7.60
N TYR A 28 6.12 -5.14 6.84
CA TYR A 28 6.07 -5.12 5.37
C TYR A 28 5.00 -6.08 4.83
N GLY A 29 4.84 -7.26 5.43
CA GLY A 29 3.83 -8.25 5.04
C GLY A 29 2.40 -7.78 5.33
N GLU A 30 2.15 -7.13 6.46
CA GLU A 30 0.84 -6.55 6.79
C GLU A 30 0.51 -5.37 5.86
N PHE A 31 1.48 -4.48 5.65
CA PHE A 31 1.33 -3.34 4.77
C PHE A 31 1.02 -3.79 3.34
N ASN A 32 1.78 -4.76 2.80
CA ASN A 32 1.54 -5.28 1.46
C ASN A 32 0.15 -5.92 1.32
N ARG A 33 -0.27 -6.73 2.32
CA ARG A 33 -1.61 -7.34 2.31
C ARG A 33 -2.72 -6.28 2.31
N ARG A 34 -2.60 -5.22 3.10
CA ARG A 34 -3.57 -4.12 3.13
C ARG A 34 -3.61 -3.36 1.79
N ALA A 35 -2.43 -3.01 1.25
CA ALA A 35 -2.31 -2.31 -0.02
C ALA A 35 -2.85 -3.14 -1.19
N ASN A 36 -2.53 -4.44 -1.25
CA ASN A 36 -3.03 -5.34 -2.28
C ASN A 36 -4.55 -5.47 -2.23
N ARG A 37 -5.15 -5.63 -1.04
CA ARG A 37 -6.62 -5.68 -0.93
C ARG A 37 -7.29 -4.42 -1.45
N LEU A 38 -6.75 -3.25 -1.11
CA LEU A 38 -7.27 -1.98 -1.60
C LEU A 38 -7.03 -1.81 -3.11
N ALA A 39 -5.88 -2.24 -3.64
CA ALA A 39 -5.59 -2.20 -5.07
C ALA A 39 -6.61 -3.02 -5.89
N HIS A 40 -6.91 -4.25 -5.44
CA HIS A 40 -7.93 -5.08 -6.10
C HIS A 40 -9.30 -4.41 -6.08
N TRP A 41 -9.70 -3.86 -4.94
CA TRP A 41 -10.96 -3.10 -4.85
C TRP A 41 -10.97 -1.88 -5.79
N LEU A 42 -9.86 -1.13 -5.88
CA LEU A 42 -9.75 0.01 -6.80
C LEU A 42 -9.86 -0.42 -8.27
N VAL A 43 -9.26 -1.56 -8.64
CA VAL A 43 -9.40 -2.15 -9.98
C VAL A 43 -10.86 -2.50 -10.26
N GLU A 44 -11.58 -3.07 -9.29
CA GLU A 44 -13.03 -3.32 -9.39
C GLU A 44 -13.84 -2.02 -9.55
N GLN A 45 -13.35 -0.89 -9.02
CA GLN A 45 -13.94 0.44 -9.25
C GLN A 45 -13.50 1.11 -10.57
N GLY A 46 -12.70 0.43 -11.40
CA GLY A 46 -12.25 0.94 -12.70
C GLY A 46 -10.96 1.75 -12.67
N ALA A 47 -10.16 1.63 -11.61
CA ALA A 47 -8.77 2.10 -11.63
C ALA A 47 -7.94 1.24 -12.61
N GLY A 48 -6.92 1.87 -13.22
CA GLY A 48 -6.05 1.21 -14.18
C GLY A 48 -4.97 2.15 -14.69
N PRO A 49 -4.12 1.70 -15.64
CA PRO A 49 -3.09 2.53 -16.24
C PRO A 49 -3.67 3.85 -16.77
N GLU A 50 -2.92 4.94 -16.56
CA GLU A 50 -3.29 6.29 -17.04
C GLU A 50 -4.59 6.87 -16.44
N ARG A 51 -5.14 6.23 -15.40
CA ARG A 51 -6.30 6.73 -14.66
C ARG A 51 -5.85 7.41 -13.37
N LEU A 52 -6.44 8.56 -13.07
CA LEU A 52 -6.17 9.30 -11.85
C LEU A 52 -7.03 8.76 -10.69
N VAL A 53 -6.38 8.48 -9.55
CA VAL A 53 -7.05 8.16 -8.28
C VAL A 53 -6.72 9.25 -7.28
N ALA A 54 -7.74 9.98 -6.81
CA ALA A 54 -7.57 11.02 -5.81
C ALA A 54 -7.46 10.40 -4.41
N VAL A 55 -6.43 10.78 -3.65
CA VAL A 55 -6.22 10.36 -2.25
C VAL A 55 -6.28 11.58 -1.35
N LYS A 56 -7.22 11.59 -0.39
CA LYS A 56 -7.38 12.65 0.60
C LYS A 56 -7.59 12.04 1.97
N ILE A 57 -6.49 11.79 2.68
CA ILE A 57 -6.46 11.20 4.02
C ILE A 57 -5.45 12.01 4.85
N PRO A 58 -5.72 12.32 6.14
CA PRO A 58 -4.71 12.87 7.04
C PRO A 58 -3.46 11.98 7.10
N ARG A 59 -2.36 12.49 7.67
CA ARG A 59 -1.13 11.70 7.81
C ARG A 59 -1.39 10.52 8.76
N SER A 60 -1.46 9.31 8.19
CA SER A 60 -1.67 8.07 8.92
C SER A 60 -1.07 6.89 8.16
N VAL A 61 -1.13 5.69 8.76
CA VAL A 61 -0.79 4.43 8.07
C VAL A 61 -1.69 4.22 6.85
N ASP A 62 -2.98 4.57 6.95
CA ASP A 62 -3.95 4.41 5.87
C ASP A 62 -3.63 5.28 4.65
N LEU A 63 -3.03 6.46 4.85
CA LEU A 63 -2.54 7.28 3.74
C LEU A 63 -1.51 6.52 2.89
N LEU A 64 -0.57 5.82 3.53
CA LEU A 64 0.45 5.06 2.82
C LEU A 64 -0.12 3.77 2.22
N VAL A 65 -1.07 3.11 2.87
CA VAL A 65 -1.86 2.01 2.29
C VAL A 65 -2.54 2.47 1.01
N ALA A 66 -3.20 3.62 1.02
CA ALA A 66 -3.87 4.17 -0.16
C ALA A 66 -2.89 4.50 -1.28
N ILE A 67 -1.79 5.20 -0.99
CA ILE A 67 -0.78 5.53 -2.00
C ILE A 67 -0.18 4.27 -2.64
N TYR A 68 0.16 3.26 -1.83
CA TYR A 68 0.74 2.03 -2.36
C TYR A 68 -0.29 1.17 -3.10
N ALA A 69 -1.57 1.22 -2.73
CA ALA A 69 -2.63 0.58 -3.48
C ALA A 69 -2.82 1.21 -4.88
N VAL A 70 -2.64 2.53 -5.01
CA VAL A 70 -2.77 3.24 -6.30
C VAL A 70 -1.63 2.93 -7.27
N VAL A 71 -0.41 2.71 -6.76
CA VAL A 71 0.77 2.42 -7.61
C VAL A 71 0.98 0.94 -7.89
N LYS A 72 0.11 0.07 -7.37
CA LYS A 72 0.09 -1.38 -7.59
C LYS A 72 -0.86 -1.73 -8.72
#